data_AF-W6ZK11-F1
#
_entry.id   AF-W6ZK11-F1
#
_cell.length_a   1.000
_cell.length_b   1.000
_cell.length_c   1.000
_cell.angle_alpha   90.00
_cell.angle_beta   90.00
_cell.angle_gamma   90.00
#
_symmetry.space_group_name_H-M   'P 1'
#
loop_
_entity.id
_entity.type
_entity.pdbx_description
1 polymer ?
#
loop_
_entity_poly.entity_id
_entity_poly.type
_entity_poly.pdbx_seq_one_letter_code
_entity_poly.pdbx_strand_id
1 'polypeptide(L)'
;MDEPSVQLHLEIRDAVVRALATRRPILHHLNADTSWLLQIPRPANAVKHGARIYYNILIDPWFVGGQSDVAKWFSQQWHATESAVKSISEVEELARQVEILAGGFRPSKSRKRKVEAIEDEESYIDCVAISHEFTDHCHKETLLEVHGDVPVFATEQAAKLITSWSHFRTVLTTPTFPCTADWHDYSLPPLPSWLSISRLTAPNDALFYHSALLITFSTHPFLSSSTPRKRLSTLSINGDGAEADFSFSPSSSSATSEAAECVIYTPHGIPHTALAPVATAEPALHTLAFLHGLHDVSISAAQQLNLGAKNGVLAQRLVKAKYWVGTHDEVKRGGGFVSWFLRRKVWRVEDAIREVGGEGEVEDVRFREVGNGESRVLE
;
A
#
# COMPACT_ATOMS: atom_id res chain seq x y z
N MET A 1 -31.37 2.98 19.94
CA MET A 1 -30.61 1.70 19.88
C MET A 1 -31.02 0.90 21.10
N ASP A 2 -31.23 -0.39 20.94
CA ASP A 2 -31.44 -1.30 22.07
C ASP A 2 -30.11 -1.61 22.77
N GLU A 3 -30.17 -2.17 23.99
CA GLU A 3 -29.01 -2.49 24.82
C GLU A 3 -27.99 -3.41 24.11
N PRO A 4 -28.40 -4.48 23.39
CA PRO A 4 -27.47 -5.31 22.61
C PRO A 4 -26.72 -4.53 21.52
N SER A 5 -27.40 -3.62 20.81
CA SER A 5 -26.74 -2.79 19.77
C SER A 5 -25.70 -1.86 20.39
N VAL A 6 -26.00 -1.26 21.55
CA VAL A 6 -25.05 -0.40 22.26
C VAL A 6 -23.82 -1.19 22.70
N GLN A 7 -24.03 -2.38 23.27
CA GLN A 7 -22.93 -3.26 23.67
C GLN A 7 -22.05 -3.64 22.47
N LEU A 8 -22.66 -4.08 21.37
CA LEU A 8 -21.93 -4.45 20.15
C LEU A 8 -21.11 -3.27 19.60
N HIS A 9 -21.70 -2.07 19.57
CA HIS A 9 -21.00 -0.87 19.11
C HIS A 9 -19.78 -0.54 19.99
N LEU A 10 -19.89 -0.71 21.31
CA LEU A 10 -18.78 -0.50 22.23
C LEU A 10 -17.67 -1.55 22.02
N GLU A 11 -18.03 -2.83 21.89
CA GLU A 11 -17.07 -3.90 21.66
C GLU A 11 -16.31 -3.75 20.33
N ILE A 12 -17.03 -3.38 19.26
CA ILE A 12 -16.42 -3.07 17.95
C ILE A 12 -15.47 -1.89 18.08
N ARG A 13 -15.91 -0.79 18.71
CA ARG A 13 -15.07 0.39 18.89
C ARG A 13 -13.80 0.06 19.66
N ASP A 14 -13.92 -0.70 20.75
CA ASP A 14 -12.78 -1.11 21.55
C ASP A 14 -11.82 -2.03 20.79
N ALA A 15 -12.34 -2.94 19.96
CA ALA A 15 -11.53 -3.78 19.10
C ALA A 15 -10.75 -2.94 18.07
N VAL A 16 -11.40 -1.96 17.44
CA VAL A 16 -10.78 -1.04 16.49
C VAL A 16 -9.69 -0.21 17.18
N VAL A 17 -9.98 0.39 18.34
CA VAL A 17 -9.01 1.19 19.09
C VAL A 17 -7.79 0.35 19.49
N ARG A 18 -7.98 -0.90 19.93
CA ARG A 18 -6.88 -1.82 20.22
C ARG A 18 -6.04 -2.14 18.98
N ALA A 19 -6.68 -2.38 17.84
CA ALA A 19 -5.98 -2.64 16.59
C ALA A 19 -5.15 -1.42 16.15
N LEU A 20 -5.70 -0.21 16.25
CA LEU A 20 -5.00 1.04 15.91
C LEU A 20 -3.88 1.39 16.90
N ALA A 21 -3.96 0.92 18.15
CA ALA A 21 -2.90 1.10 19.14
C ALA A 21 -1.59 0.38 18.76
N THR A 22 -1.64 -0.61 17.85
CA THR A 22 -0.44 -1.30 17.34
C THR A 22 0.46 -0.38 16.51
N ARG A 23 -0.05 0.76 16.01
CA ARG A 23 0.67 1.70 15.13
C ARG A 23 1.27 0.97 13.92
N ARG A 24 0.50 0.06 13.32
CA ARG A 24 0.87 -0.66 12.11
C ARG A 24 0.17 -0.06 10.88
N PRO A 25 0.73 -0.24 9.67
CA PRO A 25 0.07 0.24 8.45
C PRO A 25 -1.33 -0.34 8.29
N ILE A 26 -2.23 0.41 7.66
CA ILE A 26 -3.61 0.01 7.39
C ILE A 26 -3.86 0.09 5.90
N LEU A 27 -4.42 -0.97 5.34
CA LEU A 27 -4.80 -1.06 3.95
C LEU A 27 -6.33 -1.10 3.85
N HIS A 28 -6.93 -0.13 3.17
CA HIS A 28 -8.37 -0.08 2.89
C HIS A 28 -8.61 -0.35 1.41
N HIS A 29 -9.51 -1.28 1.10
CA HIS A 29 -9.96 -1.50 -0.27
C HIS A 29 -11.19 -0.61 -0.52
N LEU A 30 -11.05 0.36 -1.41
CA LEU A 30 -12.04 1.42 -1.59
C LEU A 30 -13.12 1.06 -2.63
N ASN A 31 -12.77 0.20 -3.59
CA ASN A 31 -13.68 -0.40 -4.56
C ASN A 31 -13.44 -1.92 -4.64
N ALA A 32 -14.10 -2.63 -5.55
CA ALA A 32 -13.89 -4.06 -5.75
C ALA A 32 -12.73 -4.40 -6.71
N ASP A 33 -11.90 -3.42 -7.07
CA ASP A 33 -10.94 -3.49 -8.17
C ASP A 33 -9.52 -3.03 -7.75
N THR A 34 -9.18 -1.75 -7.95
CA THR A 34 -7.80 -1.21 -7.92
C THR A 34 -7.59 -0.06 -6.96
N SER A 35 -8.64 0.48 -6.34
CA SER A 35 -8.51 1.67 -5.51
C SER A 35 -8.23 1.32 -4.05
N TRP A 36 -7.11 1.83 -3.53
CA TRP A 36 -6.66 1.55 -2.17
C TRP A 36 -6.33 2.85 -1.42
N LEU A 37 -6.61 2.87 -0.12
CA LEU A 37 -6.00 3.83 0.80
C LEU A 37 -4.99 3.08 1.67
N LEU A 38 -3.71 3.46 1.58
CA LEU A 38 -2.66 2.94 2.44
C LEU A 38 -2.29 4.00 3.49
N GLN A 39 -2.57 3.71 4.75
CA GLN A 39 -2.22 4.57 5.88
C GLN A 39 -0.96 4.05 6.56
N ILE A 40 0.13 4.81 6.47
CA ILE A 40 1.43 4.44 7.05
C ILE A 40 1.63 5.26 8.34
N PRO A 41 1.91 4.62 9.49
CA PRO A 41 2.11 5.33 10.74
C PRO A 41 3.34 6.23 10.64
N ARG A 42 3.21 7.52 10.99
CA ARG A 42 4.34 8.43 11.02
C ARG A 42 5.30 8.07 12.15
N PRO A 43 6.62 8.32 11.98
CA PRO A 43 7.59 8.17 13.06
C PRO A 43 7.17 8.87 14.35
N ALA A 44 7.45 8.25 15.50
CA ALA A 44 6.95 8.72 16.79
C ALA A 44 7.40 10.16 17.15
N ASN A 45 8.55 10.61 16.65
CA ASN A 45 9.01 11.99 16.80
C ASN A 45 8.10 12.98 16.05
N ALA A 46 7.70 12.69 14.82
CA ALA A 46 6.79 13.54 14.04
C ALA A 46 5.45 13.72 14.75
N VAL A 47 4.87 12.63 15.26
CA VAL A 47 3.61 12.67 16.02
C VAL A 47 3.75 13.47 17.33
N LYS A 48 4.87 13.33 18.04
CA LYS A 48 5.16 14.14 19.25
C LYS A 48 5.22 15.64 18.96
N HIS A 49 5.63 16.03 17.75
CA HIS A 49 5.67 17.42 17.31
C HIS A 49 4.35 17.92 16.70
N GLY A 50 3.28 17.12 16.79
CA GLY A 50 1.93 17.52 16.41
C GLY A 50 1.53 17.16 14.97
N ALA A 51 2.29 16.31 14.28
CA ALA A 51 1.83 15.73 13.02
C ALA A 51 0.72 14.69 13.25
N ARG A 52 -0.10 14.45 12.22
CA ARG A 52 -1.07 13.34 12.17
C ARG A 52 -0.39 11.99 12.44
N ILE A 53 -1.15 11.04 12.94
CA ILE A 53 -0.67 9.69 13.24
C ILE A 53 -0.30 8.96 11.96
N TYR A 54 -1.12 9.08 10.92
CA TYR A 54 -0.89 8.42 9.65
C TYR A 54 -0.45 9.40 8.55
N TYR A 55 0.27 8.85 7.58
CA TYR A 55 0.49 9.42 6.27
C TYR A 55 -0.33 8.60 5.28
N ASN A 56 -1.24 9.27 4.57
CA ASN A 56 -2.28 8.63 3.80
C ASN A 56 -1.96 8.69 2.31
N ILE A 57 -1.72 7.52 1.71
CA ILE A 57 -1.44 7.36 0.29
C ILE A 57 -2.69 6.83 -0.40
N LEU A 58 -3.27 7.63 -1.30
CA LEU A 58 -4.36 7.18 -2.16
C LEU A 58 -3.78 6.55 -3.43
N ILE A 59 -4.15 5.31 -3.72
CA ILE A 59 -3.62 4.53 -4.85
C ILE A 59 -4.74 4.29 -5.86
N ASP A 60 -4.45 4.62 -7.13
CA ASP A 60 -5.32 4.36 -8.29
C ASP A 60 -6.82 4.66 -8.07
N PRO A 61 -7.22 5.92 -7.76
CA PRO A 61 -8.60 6.21 -7.40
C PRO A 61 -9.53 6.23 -8.61
N TRP A 62 -10.51 5.30 -8.63
CA TRP A 62 -11.64 5.24 -9.54
C TRP A 62 -12.87 4.76 -8.77
N PHE A 63 -13.82 5.66 -8.49
CA PHE A 63 -14.93 5.37 -7.58
C PHE A 63 -16.29 5.29 -8.28
N VAL A 64 -16.49 6.18 -9.24
CA VAL A 64 -17.74 6.33 -10.01
C VAL A 64 -17.39 6.62 -11.47
N GLY A 65 -18.37 6.51 -12.35
CA GLY A 65 -18.18 6.72 -13.78
C GLY A 65 -17.72 5.44 -14.50
N GLY A 66 -17.40 5.58 -15.78
CA GLY A 66 -16.98 4.48 -16.64
C GLY A 66 -15.54 4.66 -17.10
N GLN A 67 -14.85 3.55 -17.29
CA GLN A 67 -13.56 3.48 -17.96
C GLN A 67 -13.74 3.59 -19.48
N SER A 68 -12.92 4.41 -20.14
CA SER A 68 -12.88 4.51 -21.60
C SER A 68 -11.46 4.85 -22.09
N ASP A 69 -10.72 3.84 -22.56
CA ASP A 69 -9.35 4.04 -23.07
C ASP A 69 -9.27 3.96 -24.60
N VAL A 70 -8.28 4.67 -25.18
CA VAL A 70 -7.94 4.76 -26.62
C VAL A 70 -9.01 5.46 -27.50
N ALA A 71 -10.26 5.01 -27.47
CA ALA A 71 -11.42 5.68 -28.06
C ALA A 71 -12.74 5.17 -27.45
N LYS A 72 -13.75 6.04 -27.30
CA LYS A 72 -15.07 5.72 -26.70
C LYS A 72 -15.81 4.51 -27.32
N TRP A 73 -15.39 4.06 -28.51
CA TRP A 73 -15.96 2.93 -29.24
C TRP A 73 -15.17 1.61 -29.10
N PHE A 74 -14.00 1.62 -28.44
CA PHE A 74 -13.08 0.49 -28.36
C PHE A 74 -13.32 -0.41 -27.13
N SER A 75 -13.56 0.17 -25.95
CA SER A 75 -14.07 -0.53 -24.76
C SER A 75 -14.63 0.49 -23.75
N GLN A 76 -15.87 0.30 -23.30
CA GLN A 76 -16.40 1.00 -22.12
C GLN A 76 -16.67 -0.03 -21.03
N GLN A 77 -16.15 0.22 -19.84
CA GLN A 77 -16.31 -0.65 -18.68
C GLN A 77 -16.78 0.14 -17.47
N TRP A 78 -17.52 -0.52 -16.58
CA TRP A 78 -18.02 0.01 -15.33
C TRP A 78 -17.80 -1.03 -14.25
N HIS A 79 -17.65 -0.56 -13.01
CA HIS A 79 -17.70 -1.44 -11.85
C HIS A 79 -18.97 -2.32 -11.89
N ALA A 80 -18.78 -3.60 -11.66
CA ALA A 80 -19.88 -4.55 -11.51
C ALA A 80 -20.46 -4.51 -10.09
N THR A 81 -19.60 -4.21 -9.12
CA THR A 81 -19.90 -3.98 -7.72
C THR A 81 -19.70 -2.50 -7.42
N GLU A 82 -20.73 -1.83 -6.93
CA GLU A 82 -20.63 -0.41 -6.58
C GLU A 82 -19.48 -0.15 -5.58
N SER A 83 -18.66 0.86 -5.86
CA SER A 83 -17.55 1.24 -4.99
C SER A 83 -18.03 1.58 -3.58
N ALA A 84 -17.29 1.17 -2.55
CA ALA A 84 -17.65 1.44 -1.15
C ALA A 84 -17.55 2.93 -0.79
N VAL A 85 -16.68 3.66 -1.50
CA VAL A 85 -16.63 5.13 -1.48
C VAL A 85 -16.99 5.69 -2.85
N LYS A 86 -17.61 6.86 -2.90
CA LYS A 86 -18.13 7.47 -4.15
C LYS A 86 -17.42 8.76 -4.54
N SER A 87 -16.63 9.33 -3.65
CA SER A 87 -15.95 10.61 -3.83
C SER A 87 -14.68 10.69 -3.00
N ILE A 88 -13.83 11.66 -3.32
CA ILE A 88 -12.65 11.96 -2.48
C ILE A 88 -13.07 12.38 -1.07
N SER A 89 -14.18 13.12 -0.92
CA SER A 89 -14.67 13.53 0.41
C SER A 89 -15.00 12.36 1.34
N GLU A 90 -15.48 11.23 0.82
CA GLU A 90 -15.74 10.02 1.62
C GLU A 90 -14.43 9.34 2.05
N VAL A 91 -13.38 9.38 1.22
CA VAL A 91 -12.04 8.89 1.57
C VAL A 91 -11.40 9.78 2.65
N GLU A 92 -11.53 11.09 2.52
CA GLU A 92 -11.06 12.07 3.50
C GLU A 92 -11.74 11.87 4.86
N GLU A 93 -13.05 11.62 4.87
CA GLU A 93 -13.81 11.30 6.07
C GLU A 93 -13.37 9.97 6.70
N LEU A 94 -13.12 8.93 5.90
CA LEU A 94 -12.56 7.66 6.38
C LEU A 94 -11.20 7.89 7.06
N ALA A 95 -10.30 8.61 6.40
CA ALA A 95 -8.97 8.93 6.95
C ALA A 95 -9.05 9.72 8.26
N ARG A 96 -9.96 10.70 8.33
CA ARG A 96 -10.24 11.50 9.53
C ARG A 96 -10.77 10.65 10.68
N GLN A 97 -11.68 9.72 10.42
CA GLN A 97 -12.23 8.82 11.44
C GLN A 97 -11.16 7.90 12.03
N VAL A 98 -10.27 7.34 11.20
CA VAL A 98 -9.16 6.52 11.66
C VAL A 98 -8.19 7.34 12.54
N GLU A 99 -7.87 8.56 12.13
CA GLU A 99 -7.01 9.47 12.89
C GLU A 99 -7.60 9.77 14.30
N ILE A 100 -8.91 9.97 14.39
CA ILE A 100 -9.63 10.15 15.65
C ILE A 100 -9.51 8.90 16.54
N LEU A 101 -9.81 7.72 15.97
CA LEU A 101 -9.82 6.46 16.72
C LEU A 101 -8.41 6.04 17.16
N ALA A 102 -7.36 6.41 16.41
CA ALA A 102 -5.97 6.15 16.76
C ALA A 102 -5.43 7.09 17.86
N GLY A 103 -6.24 8.06 18.29
CA GLY A 103 -5.92 8.99 19.37
C GLY A 103 -5.16 10.24 18.92
N GLY A 104 -5.29 10.64 17.65
CA GLY A 104 -4.70 11.86 17.09
C GLY A 104 -5.24 13.13 17.77
N PHE A 105 -6.47 13.03 18.30
CA PHE A 105 -7.12 14.10 19.05
C PHE A 105 -6.94 13.91 20.55
N ARG A 106 -5.84 14.43 21.10
CA ARG A 106 -5.69 14.62 22.56
C ARG A 106 -6.15 16.04 22.94
N PRO A 107 -7.25 16.21 23.71
CA PRO A 107 -7.54 17.49 24.32
C PRO A 107 -6.46 17.79 25.38
N SER A 108 -5.47 18.59 25.01
CA SER A 108 -4.51 19.14 25.97
C SER A 108 -5.27 19.94 27.03
N LYS A 109 -5.06 19.62 28.31
CA LYS A 109 -5.56 20.41 29.47
C LYS A 109 -4.82 21.75 29.65
N SER A 110 -3.95 22.13 28.73
CA SER A 110 -3.10 23.31 28.89
C SER A 110 -2.83 24.00 27.55
N ARG A 111 -3.14 25.30 27.56
CA ARG A 111 -3.05 26.31 26.49
C ARG A 111 -4.16 26.29 25.45
N LYS A 112 -4.79 27.47 25.34
CA LYS A 112 -5.61 28.04 24.27
C LYS A 112 -4.97 27.93 22.86
N ARG A 113 -4.69 26.72 22.43
CA ARG A 113 -4.40 26.31 21.04
C ARG A 113 -5.25 25.07 20.83
N LYS A 114 -6.20 24.99 19.91
CA LYS A 114 -6.74 25.92 18.93
C LYS A 114 -7.99 25.15 18.46
N VAL A 115 -9.19 25.60 18.79
CA VAL A 115 -10.40 25.03 18.15
C VAL A 115 -10.36 25.34 16.64
N GLU A 116 -9.58 26.35 16.23
CA GLU A 116 -9.31 26.72 14.83
C GLU A 116 -8.36 25.76 14.09
N ALA A 117 -7.63 24.86 14.76
CA ALA A 117 -6.76 23.90 14.04
C ALA A 117 -7.54 22.73 13.41
N ILE A 118 -8.82 22.58 13.77
CA ILE A 118 -9.70 21.51 13.28
C ILE A 118 -10.29 21.89 11.89
N GLU A 119 -10.25 23.17 11.53
CA GLU A 119 -10.80 23.71 10.28
C GLU A 119 -9.72 24.05 9.22
N ASP A 120 -8.42 23.96 9.56
CA ASP A 120 -7.31 24.43 8.72
C ASP A 120 -6.65 23.32 7.85
N GLU A 121 -6.95 22.02 8.03
CA GLU A 121 -6.43 20.97 7.12
C GLU A 121 -7.33 20.81 5.90
N GLU A 122 -6.85 21.30 4.75
CA GLU A 122 -7.56 21.26 3.46
C GLU A 122 -7.70 19.82 2.90
N SER A 123 -6.84 18.88 3.31
CA SER A 123 -6.88 17.47 2.90
C SER A 123 -6.17 16.56 3.91
N TYR A 124 -6.75 15.39 4.19
CA TYR A 124 -6.13 14.27 4.91
C TYR A 124 -5.38 13.32 3.96
N ILE A 125 -5.51 13.44 2.64
CA ILE A 125 -4.68 12.69 1.68
C ILE A 125 -3.31 13.39 1.57
N ASP A 126 -2.24 12.66 1.86
CA ASP A 126 -0.89 13.23 1.85
C ASP A 126 -0.21 13.13 0.48
N CYS A 127 -0.52 12.09 -0.29
CA CYS A 127 -0.12 11.98 -1.69
C CYS A 127 -1.02 10.99 -2.45
N VAL A 128 -1.01 11.10 -3.77
CA VAL A 128 -1.62 10.12 -4.68
C VAL A 128 -0.54 9.34 -5.40
N ALA A 129 -0.68 8.02 -5.49
CA ALA A 129 0.19 7.15 -6.28
C ALA A 129 -0.60 6.50 -7.43
N ILE A 130 -0.14 6.68 -8.66
CA ILE A 130 -0.80 6.17 -9.87
C ILE A 130 0.10 5.15 -10.57
N SER A 131 -0.41 3.93 -10.70
CA SER A 131 0.33 2.81 -11.26
C SER A 131 0.36 2.80 -12.79
N HIS A 132 -0.72 3.25 -13.45
CA HIS A 132 -0.86 3.23 -14.91
C HIS A 132 -1.73 4.40 -15.39
N GLU A 133 -1.60 4.79 -16.66
CA GLU A 133 -2.36 5.89 -17.29
C GLU A 133 -3.79 5.54 -17.68
N PHE A 134 -4.17 4.26 -17.59
CA PHE A 134 -5.49 3.77 -17.99
C PHE A 134 -6.57 4.28 -17.03
N THR A 135 -7.77 4.47 -17.55
CA THR A 135 -8.85 5.17 -16.84
C THR A 135 -9.31 4.45 -15.57
N ASP A 136 -9.11 3.13 -15.48
CA ASP A 136 -9.37 2.30 -14.30
C ASP A 136 -8.29 2.37 -13.20
N HIS A 137 -7.27 3.21 -13.42
CA HIS A 137 -6.22 3.55 -12.46
C HIS A 137 -6.06 5.07 -12.29
N CYS A 138 -6.10 5.79 -13.41
CA CYS A 138 -5.89 7.22 -13.55
C CYS A 138 -7.19 7.93 -13.97
N HIS A 139 -8.27 7.71 -13.21
CA HIS A 139 -9.59 8.27 -13.53
C HIS A 139 -9.62 9.79 -13.33
N LYS A 140 -9.81 10.53 -14.43
CA LYS A 140 -9.69 12.00 -14.43
C LYS A 140 -10.71 12.66 -13.50
N GLU A 141 -11.98 12.29 -13.60
CA GLU A 141 -13.07 12.92 -12.84
C GLU A 141 -12.85 12.75 -11.33
N THR A 142 -12.43 11.56 -10.90
CA THR A 142 -12.11 11.31 -9.48
C THR A 142 -10.85 12.06 -9.04
N LEU A 143 -9.79 12.07 -9.87
CA LEU A 143 -8.55 12.77 -9.53
C LEU A 143 -8.72 14.29 -9.43
N LEU A 144 -9.61 14.89 -10.23
CA LEU A 144 -9.89 16.32 -10.15
C LEU A 144 -10.66 16.73 -8.87
N GLU A 145 -11.20 15.79 -8.11
CA GLU A 145 -11.76 16.06 -6.77
C GLU A 145 -10.67 16.18 -5.69
N VAL A 146 -9.46 15.63 -5.93
CA VAL A 146 -8.34 15.71 -4.99
C VAL A 146 -7.85 17.16 -4.90
N HIS A 147 -7.47 17.62 -3.71
CA HIS A 147 -6.94 18.97 -3.55
C HIS A 147 -5.65 19.18 -4.39
N GLY A 148 -5.54 20.30 -5.11
CA GLY A 148 -4.45 20.55 -6.07
C GLY A 148 -3.03 20.66 -5.47
N ASP A 149 -2.92 20.73 -4.14
CA ASP A 149 -1.65 20.72 -3.39
C ASP A 149 -1.12 19.32 -3.13
N VAL A 150 -2.00 18.32 -3.18
CA VAL A 150 -1.62 16.94 -2.92
C VAL A 150 -0.68 16.49 -4.04
N PRO A 151 0.57 16.11 -3.73
CA PRO A 151 1.50 15.67 -4.74
C PRO A 151 1.07 14.33 -5.34
N VAL A 152 1.24 14.20 -6.66
CA VAL A 152 0.94 12.97 -7.41
C VAL A 152 2.23 12.31 -7.86
N PHE A 153 2.41 11.04 -7.52
CA PHE A 153 3.51 10.19 -7.97
C PHE A 153 2.97 9.18 -8.97
N ALA A 154 3.42 9.23 -10.22
CA ALA A 154 2.82 8.46 -11.30
C ALA A 154 3.87 7.88 -12.26
N THR A 155 3.51 6.87 -13.05
CA THR A 155 4.35 6.44 -14.18
C THR A 155 4.51 7.56 -15.20
N GLU A 156 5.50 7.47 -16.09
CA GLU A 156 5.80 8.56 -17.02
C GLU A 156 4.60 8.98 -17.88
N GLN A 157 3.80 8.03 -18.38
CA GLN A 157 2.63 8.33 -19.19
C GLN A 157 1.49 8.92 -18.36
N ALA A 158 1.23 8.37 -17.18
CA ALA A 158 0.23 8.89 -16.26
C ALA A 158 0.59 10.30 -15.78
N ALA A 159 1.86 10.56 -15.47
CA ALA A 159 2.36 11.88 -15.08
C ALA A 159 2.12 12.91 -16.20
N LYS A 160 2.48 12.59 -17.45
CA LYS A 160 2.23 13.47 -18.61
C LYS A 160 0.73 13.77 -18.77
N LEU A 161 -0.11 12.74 -18.65
CA LEU A 161 -1.56 12.89 -18.75
C LEU A 161 -2.12 13.79 -17.64
N ILE A 162 -1.75 13.52 -16.38
CA ILE A 162 -2.22 14.27 -15.21
C ILE A 162 -1.74 15.73 -15.25
N THR A 163 -0.49 15.98 -15.65
CA THR A 163 0.04 17.34 -15.84
C THR A 163 -0.78 18.11 -16.88
N SER A 164 -1.25 17.46 -17.95
CA SER A 164 -2.08 18.12 -18.97
C SER A 164 -3.41 18.67 -18.43
N TRP A 165 -3.89 18.17 -17.29
CA TRP A 165 -5.13 18.63 -16.67
C TRP A 165 -4.98 19.97 -15.94
N SER A 166 -3.75 20.42 -15.68
CA SER A 166 -3.46 21.71 -15.03
C SER A 166 -4.14 21.90 -13.66
N HIS A 167 -4.28 20.80 -12.92
CA HIS A 167 -4.95 20.77 -11.60
C HIS A 167 -3.96 20.69 -10.44
N PHE A 168 -3.00 19.76 -10.53
CA PHE A 168 -2.02 19.53 -9.47
C PHE A 168 -0.78 20.42 -9.63
N ARG A 169 -0.31 20.98 -8.52
CA ARG A 169 0.94 21.75 -8.47
C ARG A 169 2.17 20.88 -8.64
N THR A 170 2.13 19.66 -8.11
CA THR A 170 3.27 18.74 -8.07
C THR A 170 2.86 17.40 -8.66
N VAL A 171 3.44 17.05 -9.81
CA VAL A 171 3.31 15.73 -10.44
C VAL A 171 4.71 15.22 -10.72
N LEU A 172 5.07 14.07 -10.14
CA LEU A 172 6.40 13.49 -10.19
C LEU A 172 6.33 12.10 -10.82
N THR A 173 7.31 11.79 -11.67
CA THR A 173 7.45 10.45 -12.22
C THR A 173 8.07 9.51 -11.19
N THR A 174 7.49 8.34 -10.99
CA THR A 174 8.04 7.31 -10.11
C THR A 174 9.30 6.69 -10.74
N PRO A 175 10.46 6.80 -10.07
CA PRO A 175 11.72 6.23 -10.57
C PRO A 175 11.72 4.70 -10.51
N THR A 176 12.40 4.07 -11.47
CA THR A 176 12.62 2.62 -11.46
C THR A 176 13.62 2.22 -10.37
N PHE A 177 13.26 1.25 -9.54
CA PHE A 177 14.10 0.70 -8.47
C PHE A 177 14.95 -0.48 -9.00
N PRO A 178 16.28 -0.33 -9.12
CA PRO A 178 17.15 -1.37 -9.65
C PRO A 178 17.63 -2.34 -8.57
N CYS A 179 18.27 -3.43 -8.99
CA CYS A 179 18.93 -4.35 -8.05
C CYS A 179 20.00 -3.63 -7.23
N THR A 180 20.23 -4.10 -6.00
CA THR A 180 21.27 -3.58 -5.08
C THR A 180 21.14 -2.08 -4.79
N ALA A 181 19.93 -1.54 -4.88
CA ALA A 181 19.66 -0.13 -4.61
C ALA A 181 19.32 0.12 -3.14
N ASP A 182 19.65 1.31 -2.67
CA ASP A 182 19.16 1.86 -1.41
C ASP A 182 17.85 2.62 -1.67
N TRP A 183 16.79 2.24 -0.95
CA TRP A 183 15.47 2.87 -1.08
C TRP A 183 15.45 4.33 -0.64
N HIS A 184 16.39 4.78 0.20
CA HIS A 184 16.48 6.17 0.62
C HIS A 184 16.75 7.12 -0.55
N ASP A 185 17.50 6.67 -1.56
CA ASP A 185 17.78 7.43 -2.79
C ASP A 185 16.51 7.70 -3.62
N TYR A 186 15.43 6.97 -3.34
CA TYR A 186 14.14 7.05 -4.03
C TYR A 186 13.08 7.78 -3.17
N SER A 187 13.44 8.28 -1.99
CA SER A 187 12.61 9.16 -1.16
C SER A 187 12.63 10.59 -1.72
N LEU A 188 11.97 10.80 -2.85
CA LEU A 188 11.99 12.08 -3.56
C LEU A 188 11.07 13.11 -2.90
N PRO A 189 11.54 14.36 -2.65
CA PRO A 189 10.67 15.44 -2.20
C PRO A 189 9.46 15.62 -3.13
N PRO A 190 8.26 15.89 -2.60
CA PRO A 190 7.96 16.28 -1.22
C PRO A 190 7.72 15.10 -0.25
N LEU A 191 8.04 13.85 -0.60
CA LEU A 191 7.92 12.74 0.35
C LEU A 191 8.82 12.98 1.58
N PRO A 192 8.38 12.57 2.77
CA PRO A 192 9.24 12.60 3.94
C PRO A 192 10.35 11.55 3.81
N SER A 193 11.53 11.82 4.38
CA SER A 193 12.74 11.00 4.23
C SER A 193 12.63 9.54 4.69
N TRP A 194 11.54 9.18 5.37
CA TRP A 194 11.25 7.83 5.86
C TRP A 194 10.31 7.05 4.93
N LEU A 195 9.93 7.60 3.78
CA LEU A 195 8.98 7.03 2.81
C LEU A 195 9.48 7.26 1.37
N SER A 196 9.49 6.21 0.56
CA SER A 196 9.71 6.30 -0.88
C SER A 196 8.58 5.66 -1.67
N ILE A 197 8.33 6.22 -2.86
CA ILE A 197 7.42 5.66 -3.87
C ILE A 197 8.22 5.53 -5.16
N SER A 198 8.51 4.28 -5.53
CA SER A 198 9.27 3.91 -6.73
C SER A 198 8.48 2.90 -7.55
N ARG A 199 9.06 2.41 -8.65
CA ARG A 199 8.45 1.36 -9.47
C ARG A 199 9.39 0.22 -9.79
N LEU A 200 8.83 -0.97 -9.98
CA LEU A 200 9.51 -2.12 -10.57
C LEU A 200 9.03 -2.27 -12.01
N THR A 201 9.95 -2.55 -12.92
CA THR A 201 9.66 -2.68 -14.35
C THR A 201 10.19 -4.00 -14.89
N ALA A 202 9.48 -4.58 -15.84
CA ALA A 202 9.94 -5.76 -16.56
C ALA A 202 10.64 -5.36 -17.87
N PRO A 203 11.68 -6.12 -18.28
CA PRO A 203 12.23 -5.96 -19.63
C PRO A 203 11.17 -6.38 -20.67
N ASN A 204 11.16 -5.70 -21.81
CA ASN A 204 10.25 -5.98 -22.94
C ASN A 204 8.74 -5.88 -22.59
N ASP A 205 8.39 -4.98 -21.66
CA ASP A 205 7.01 -4.69 -21.28
C ASP A 205 6.32 -3.78 -22.32
N ALA A 206 5.71 -4.41 -23.33
CA ALA A 206 4.97 -3.69 -24.35
C ALA A 206 3.79 -2.93 -23.71
N LEU A 207 3.70 -1.62 -23.99
CA LEU A 207 2.68 -0.71 -23.43
C LEU A 207 2.77 -0.48 -21.92
N PHE A 208 3.86 -0.90 -21.26
CA PHE A 208 4.12 -0.65 -19.84
C PHE A 208 3.05 -1.20 -18.88
N TYR A 209 2.34 -2.27 -19.28
CA TYR A 209 1.28 -2.90 -18.48
C TYR A 209 1.83 -3.64 -17.26
N HIS A 210 3.01 -4.23 -17.37
CA HIS A 210 3.55 -5.12 -16.36
C HIS A 210 4.59 -4.42 -15.50
N SER A 211 4.12 -3.43 -14.75
CA SER A 211 4.90 -2.71 -13.75
C SER A 211 4.26 -2.74 -12.37
N ALA A 212 5.06 -2.44 -11.34
CA ALA A 212 4.60 -2.42 -9.95
C ALA A 212 4.90 -1.08 -9.31
N LEU A 213 4.02 -0.60 -8.43
CA LEU A 213 4.41 0.39 -7.42
C LEU A 213 5.14 -0.33 -6.28
N LEU A 214 6.26 0.24 -5.84
CA LEU A 214 7.01 -0.17 -4.66
C LEU A 214 7.00 1.00 -3.67
N ILE A 215 6.21 0.84 -2.60
CA ILE A 215 6.10 1.82 -1.52
C ILE A 215 6.93 1.29 -0.35
N THR A 216 8.01 1.99 -0.01
CA THR A 216 8.96 1.56 1.03
C THR A 216 9.00 2.57 2.16
N PHE A 217 9.04 2.11 3.40
CA PHE A 217 9.01 2.98 4.56
C PHE A 217 9.75 2.42 5.77
N SER A 218 10.22 3.32 6.63
CA SER A 218 10.86 3.00 7.89
C SER A 218 10.22 3.79 9.04
N THR A 219 9.27 3.16 9.73
CA THR A 219 8.43 3.85 10.73
C THR A 219 8.55 3.26 12.14
N HIS A 220 9.11 2.05 12.27
CA HIS A 220 9.40 1.39 13.54
C HIS A 220 10.71 0.59 13.47
N PRO A 221 11.52 0.54 14.55
CA PRO A 221 12.57 -0.48 14.66
C PRO A 221 11.88 -1.85 14.71
N PHE A 222 12.32 -2.78 13.85
CA PHE A 222 11.74 -4.12 13.75
C PHE A 222 11.53 -4.76 15.12
N LEU A 223 10.29 -5.15 15.40
CA LEU A 223 10.05 -6.14 16.44
C LEU A 223 10.56 -7.48 15.91
N SER A 224 11.85 -7.76 16.12
CA SER A 224 12.40 -9.09 15.84
C SER A 224 11.52 -10.14 16.55
N SER A 225 11.04 -11.12 15.78
CA SER A 225 10.29 -12.27 16.31
C SER A 225 11.15 -13.20 17.18
N SER A 226 12.44 -12.90 17.37
CA SER A 226 13.24 -13.56 18.39
C SER A 226 12.76 -13.11 19.76
N THR A 227 11.97 -13.96 20.43
CA THR A 227 11.74 -13.90 21.88
C THR A 227 13.01 -13.41 22.58
N PRO A 228 12.97 -12.28 23.32
CA PRO A 228 14.09 -11.90 24.15
C PRO A 228 14.24 -13.03 25.17
N ARG A 229 15.29 -13.85 25.05
CA ARG A 229 15.73 -14.68 26.18
C ARG A 229 16.02 -13.68 27.29
N LYS A 230 15.11 -13.59 28.26
CA LYS A 230 15.33 -12.87 29.51
C LYS A 230 16.70 -13.29 30.02
N ARG A 231 17.70 -12.41 29.91
CA ARG A 231 18.85 -12.51 30.80
C ARG A 231 18.28 -12.26 32.19
N LEU A 232 18.16 -13.33 32.97
CA LEU A 232 17.98 -13.23 34.41
C LEU A 232 19.16 -12.41 34.92
N SER A 233 18.93 -11.12 35.19
CA SER A 233 19.87 -10.30 35.94
C SER A 233 19.81 -10.79 37.39
N THR A 234 20.79 -11.60 37.76
CA THR A 234 21.06 -11.95 39.16
C THR A 234 21.48 -10.66 39.86
N LEU A 235 20.68 -10.22 40.83
CA LEU A 235 21.02 -9.14 41.76
C LEU A 235 22.29 -9.53 42.53
N SER A 236 23.41 -8.89 42.23
CA SER A 236 24.56 -8.83 43.14
C SER A 236 24.62 -7.43 43.76
N ILE A 237 24.30 -7.41 45.05
CA ILE A 237 24.52 -6.32 46.00
C ILE A 237 26.03 -6.21 46.29
N ASN A 238 26.50 -4.97 46.49
CA ASN A 238 27.89 -4.49 46.70
C ASN A 238 28.62 -4.14 45.39
N GLY A 239 29.28 -3.01 45.16
CA GLY A 239 29.68 -1.84 45.94
C GLY A 239 30.80 -1.13 45.15
N ASP A 240 30.84 0.20 45.20
CA ASP A 240 31.90 1.13 44.75
C ASP A 240 32.30 1.30 43.26
N GLY A 241 32.23 2.57 42.81
CA GLY A 241 33.41 3.26 42.25
C GLY A 241 33.63 3.27 40.74
N ALA A 242 33.20 4.36 40.10
CA ALA A 242 33.87 5.14 39.05
C ALA A 242 34.34 4.50 37.70
N GLU A 243 34.37 5.42 36.73
CA GLU A 243 35.00 5.38 35.41
C GLU A 243 34.19 4.85 34.21
N ALA A 244 33.94 5.80 33.31
CA ALA A 244 33.47 5.60 31.96
C ALA A 244 34.55 4.89 31.15
N ASP A 245 34.17 3.89 30.37
CA ASP A 245 35.04 3.40 29.32
C ASP A 245 34.25 3.19 28.02
N PHE A 246 34.61 4.02 27.04
CA PHE A 246 34.16 3.96 25.65
C PHE A 246 34.91 2.82 24.96
N SER A 247 34.31 1.63 24.90
CA SER A 247 34.77 0.57 24.01
C SER A 247 33.68 0.21 23.00
N PHE A 248 33.80 0.79 21.81
CA PHE A 248 33.03 0.47 20.63
C PHE A 248 33.32 -0.99 20.22
N SER A 249 32.34 -1.88 20.36
CA SER A 249 32.35 -3.19 19.70
C SER A 249 31.32 -3.15 18.57
N PRO A 250 31.71 -3.36 17.30
CA PRO A 250 30.76 -3.50 16.22
C PRO A 250 30.18 -4.92 16.29
N SER A 251 29.27 -5.16 17.23
CA SER A 251 28.45 -6.37 17.20
C SER A 251 27.41 -6.22 16.10
N SER A 252 27.22 -7.30 15.35
CA SER A 252 26.35 -7.55 14.18
C SER A 252 24.84 -7.26 14.34
N SER A 253 24.46 -6.19 15.04
CA SER A 253 23.09 -5.75 15.31
C SER A 253 22.69 -4.49 14.53
N SER A 254 23.59 -3.88 13.75
CA SER A 254 23.26 -2.70 12.95
C SER A 254 22.46 -3.02 11.68
N ALA A 255 22.71 -4.17 11.04
CA ALA A 255 22.03 -4.54 9.79
C ALA A 255 20.51 -4.74 9.96
N THR A 256 20.05 -5.17 11.13
CA THR A 256 18.62 -5.29 11.47
C THR A 256 17.99 -3.94 11.86
N SER A 257 18.78 -2.90 12.09
CA SER A 257 18.30 -1.58 12.50
C SER A 257 17.96 -0.67 11.31
N GLU A 258 18.36 -1.04 10.09
CA GLU A 258 18.25 -0.19 8.89
C GLU A 258 17.35 -0.78 7.80
N ALA A 259 16.91 -2.03 7.95
CA ALA A 259 15.94 -2.63 7.04
C ALA A 259 14.66 -1.76 6.95
N ALA A 260 13.93 -1.88 5.85
CA ALA A 260 12.68 -1.16 5.66
C ALA A 260 11.54 -2.13 5.35
N GLU A 261 10.32 -1.69 5.60
CA GLU A 261 9.12 -2.42 5.22
C GLU A 261 8.64 -1.91 3.87
N CYS A 262 8.05 -2.78 3.05
CA CYS A 262 7.49 -2.36 1.77
C CYS A 262 6.12 -2.99 1.45
N VAL A 263 5.36 -2.26 0.63
CA VAL A 263 4.14 -2.73 -0.03
C VAL A 263 4.39 -2.73 -1.53
N ILE A 264 4.11 -3.87 -2.17
CA ILE A 264 4.26 -4.05 -3.62
C ILE A 264 2.86 -4.16 -4.21
N TYR A 265 2.53 -3.32 -5.18
CA TYR A 265 1.23 -3.30 -5.83
C TYR A 265 1.35 -3.53 -7.34
N THR A 266 0.66 -4.56 -7.84
CA THR A 266 0.80 -5.09 -9.21
C THR A 266 -0.57 -5.39 -9.83
N PRO A 267 -1.36 -4.37 -10.24
CA PRO A 267 -2.74 -4.57 -10.70
C PRO A 267 -2.85 -5.48 -11.93
N HIS A 268 -1.93 -5.35 -12.88
CA HIS A 268 -1.84 -6.21 -14.07
C HIS A 268 -0.83 -7.35 -13.90
N GLY A 269 -0.20 -7.43 -12.74
CA GLY A 269 0.94 -8.30 -12.50
C GLY A 269 2.23 -7.83 -13.15
N ILE A 270 3.35 -8.25 -12.58
CA ILE A 270 4.70 -8.11 -13.13
C ILE A 270 5.35 -9.51 -13.18
N PRO A 271 6.12 -9.89 -14.23
CA PRO A 271 6.85 -11.14 -14.23
C PRO A 271 7.64 -11.30 -12.93
N HIS A 272 7.46 -12.41 -12.23
CA HIS A 272 8.06 -12.63 -10.91
C HIS A 272 9.58 -12.37 -10.89
N THR A 273 10.31 -12.67 -11.97
CA THR A 273 11.75 -12.39 -12.09
C THR A 273 12.11 -10.90 -12.00
N ALA A 274 11.21 -10.00 -12.40
CA ALA A 274 11.41 -8.55 -12.31
C ALA A 274 11.19 -8.01 -10.88
N LEU A 275 10.81 -8.86 -9.91
CA LEU A 275 10.79 -8.53 -8.49
C LEU A 275 12.16 -8.73 -7.82
N ALA A 276 13.17 -9.21 -8.55
CA ALA A 276 14.54 -9.39 -8.06
C ALA A 276 15.15 -8.17 -7.34
N PRO A 277 14.87 -6.90 -7.73
CA PRO A 277 15.34 -5.73 -6.98
C PRO A 277 14.94 -5.74 -5.50
N VAL A 278 13.75 -6.23 -5.17
CA VAL A 278 13.27 -6.29 -3.77
C VAL A 278 14.12 -7.25 -2.94
N ALA A 279 14.49 -8.39 -3.52
CA ALA A 279 15.29 -9.42 -2.83
C ALA A 279 16.77 -9.05 -2.71
N THR A 280 17.25 -8.05 -3.45
CA THR A 280 18.66 -7.65 -3.52
C THR A 280 18.93 -6.25 -2.99
N ALA A 281 17.89 -5.54 -2.52
CA ALA A 281 18.00 -4.19 -1.99
C ALA A 281 18.90 -4.12 -0.74
N GLU A 282 19.60 -2.99 -0.60
CA GLU A 282 20.45 -2.69 0.55
C GLU A 282 20.15 -1.25 1.02
N PRO A 283 19.54 -1.04 2.20
CA PRO A 283 19.22 -2.04 3.22
C PRO A 283 18.07 -2.97 2.82
N ALA A 284 17.99 -4.13 3.49
CA ALA A 284 17.02 -5.18 3.15
C ALA A 284 15.57 -4.69 3.25
N LEU A 285 14.74 -5.11 2.28
CA LEU A 285 13.31 -4.82 2.25
C LEU A 285 12.50 -6.02 2.76
N HIS A 286 11.64 -5.78 3.74
CA HIS A 286 10.66 -6.74 4.24
C HIS A 286 9.31 -6.46 3.62
N THR A 287 8.88 -7.32 2.71
CA THR A 287 7.57 -7.18 2.06
C THR A 287 6.45 -7.49 3.04
N LEU A 288 5.74 -6.45 3.47
CA LEU A 288 4.56 -6.59 4.32
C LEU A 288 3.38 -7.10 3.50
N ALA A 289 3.06 -6.40 2.42
CA ALA A 289 1.94 -6.75 1.57
C ALA A 289 2.34 -6.80 0.10
N PHE A 290 1.88 -7.85 -0.58
CA PHE A 290 1.97 -8.02 -2.01
C PHE A 290 0.55 -8.05 -2.56
N LEU A 291 0.17 -6.98 -3.26
CA LEU A 291 -1.15 -6.82 -3.86
C LEU A 291 -1.08 -7.29 -5.32
N HIS A 292 -1.69 -8.43 -5.59
CA HIS A 292 -1.64 -9.10 -6.88
C HIS A 292 -2.90 -9.92 -7.14
N GLY A 293 -3.52 -9.69 -8.31
CA GLY A 293 -4.72 -10.41 -8.74
C GLY A 293 -4.49 -11.89 -9.05
N LEU A 294 -5.54 -12.67 -8.89
CA LEU A 294 -5.57 -14.09 -9.21
C LEU A 294 -6.02 -14.34 -10.65
N HIS A 295 -6.74 -13.41 -11.26
CA HIS A 295 -7.32 -13.59 -12.59
C HIS A 295 -6.24 -13.44 -13.68
N ASP A 296 -6.13 -14.49 -14.49
CA ASP A 296 -5.37 -14.48 -15.73
C ASP A 296 -6.30 -13.91 -16.81
N VAL A 297 -5.90 -12.80 -17.44
CA VAL A 297 -6.69 -12.13 -18.47
C VAL A 297 -5.81 -11.88 -19.69
N SER A 298 -6.30 -12.25 -20.88
CA SER A 298 -5.61 -12.03 -22.16
C SER A 298 -6.58 -11.66 -23.28
N ILE A 299 -6.13 -10.89 -24.27
CA ILE A 299 -6.90 -10.62 -25.50
C ILE A 299 -6.56 -11.68 -26.57
N SER A 300 -5.33 -12.17 -26.57
CA SER A 300 -4.85 -13.24 -27.44
C SER A 300 -3.72 -14.00 -26.77
N ALA A 301 -3.26 -15.10 -27.37
CA ALA A 301 -2.09 -15.83 -26.86
C ALA A 301 -0.81 -14.98 -26.80
N ALA A 302 -0.76 -13.84 -27.50
CA ALA A 302 0.39 -12.94 -27.54
C ALA A 302 0.24 -11.71 -26.63
N GLN A 303 -0.95 -11.43 -26.09
CA GLN A 303 -1.22 -10.23 -25.30
C GLN A 303 -1.92 -10.59 -24.00
N GLN A 304 -1.10 -10.79 -22.98
CA GLN A 304 -1.50 -10.97 -21.59
C GLN A 304 -1.77 -9.59 -20.97
N LEU A 305 -2.92 -9.42 -20.33
CA LEU A 305 -3.29 -8.19 -19.63
C LEU A 305 -3.04 -8.33 -18.12
N ASN A 306 -3.49 -9.42 -17.51
CA ASN A 306 -3.24 -9.72 -16.10
C ASN A 306 -2.49 -11.05 -15.98
N LEU A 307 -1.35 -11.10 -15.27
CA LEU A 307 -0.53 -12.32 -15.17
C LEU A 307 -1.13 -13.43 -14.28
N GLY A 308 -2.06 -13.07 -13.38
CA GLY A 308 -2.85 -14.01 -12.59
C GLY A 308 -2.08 -14.89 -11.59
N ALA A 309 -2.82 -15.81 -10.98
CA ALA A 309 -2.40 -16.52 -9.77
C ALA A 309 -1.12 -17.35 -9.91
N LYS A 310 -0.82 -17.93 -11.07
CA LYS A 310 0.43 -18.71 -11.26
C LYS A 310 1.67 -17.84 -11.09
N ASN A 311 1.67 -16.69 -11.74
CA ASN A 311 2.74 -15.72 -11.58
C ASN A 311 2.74 -15.18 -10.13
N GLY A 312 1.55 -14.95 -9.56
CA GLY A 312 1.40 -14.58 -8.15
C GLY A 312 2.07 -15.54 -7.17
N VAL A 313 1.92 -16.87 -7.35
CA VAL A 313 2.59 -17.88 -6.51
C VAL A 313 4.11 -17.79 -6.64
N LEU A 314 4.64 -17.68 -7.85
CA LEU A 314 6.08 -17.54 -8.09
C LEU A 314 6.65 -16.23 -7.52
N ALA A 315 5.91 -15.14 -7.70
CA ALA A 315 6.23 -13.83 -7.14
C ALA A 315 6.25 -13.88 -5.61
N GLN A 316 5.22 -14.48 -5.00
CA GLN A 316 5.09 -14.62 -3.55
C GLN A 316 6.22 -15.46 -2.95
N ARG A 317 6.69 -16.50 -3.64
CA ARG A 317 7.88 -17.27 -3.23
C ARG A 317 9.17 -16.43 -3.24
N LEU A 318 9.27 -15.48 -4.16
CA LEU A 318 10.42 -14.60 -4.28
C LEU A 318 10.39 -13.49 -3.21
N VAL A 319 9.28 -12.75 -3.10
CA VAL A 319 9.17 -11.59 -2.20
C VAL A 319 8.83 -11.97 -0.77
N LYS A 320 8.30 -13.18 -0.54
CA LYS A 320 7.94 -13.74 0.77
C LYS A 320 7.09 -12.77 1.60
N ALA A 321 6.07 -12.17 0.96
CA ALA A 321 5.26 -11.16 1.60
C ALA A 321 4.52 -11.73 2.81
N LYS A 322 4.34 -10.93 3.86
CA LYS A 322 3.55 -11.35 5.02
C LYS A 322 2.06 -11.51 4.69
N TYR A 323 1.55 -10.68 3.78
CA TYR A 323 0.19 -10.72 3.26
C TYR A 323 0.22 -10.72 1.74
N TRP A 324 -0.42 -11.70 1.10
CA TRP A 324 -0.76 -11.62 -0.32
C TRP A 324 -2.23 -11.22 -0.43
N VAL A 325 -2.51 -10.04 -0.98
CA VAL A 325 -3.86 -9.49 -1.10
C VAL A 325 -4.29 -9.48 -2.57
N GLY A 326 -5.49 -9.98 -2.86
CA GLY A 326 -6.07 -9.91 -4.21
C GLY A 326 -6.39 -8.46 -4.61
N THR A 327 -6.17 -8.12 -5.88
CA THR A 327 -6.51 -6.80 -6.45
C THR A 327 -6.79 -6.95 -7.95
N HIS A 328 -7.58 -6.04 -8.51
CA HIS A 328 -7.86 -5.94 -9.94
C HIS A 328 -8.47 -7.22 -10.57
N ASP A 329 -9.19 -7.99 -9.74
CA ASP A 329 -9.88 -9.20 -10.14
C ASP A 329 -11.35 -8.93 -10.51
N GLU A 330 -11.83 -7.68 -10.42
CA GLU A 330 -13.24 -7.38 -10.68
C GLU A 330 -13.65 -7.79 -12.10
N VAL A 331 -14.77 -8.50 -12.18
CA VAL A 331 -15.43 -8.76 -13.46
C VAL A 331 -16.30 -7.57 -13.82
N LYS A 332 -15.65 -6.50 -14.29
CA LYS A 332 -16.28 -5.25 -14.76
C LYS A 332 -17.41 -5.54 -15.76
N ARG A 333 -18.47 -4.74 -15.70
CA ARG A 333 -19.53 -4.75 -16.72
C ARG A 333 -19.02 -3.93 -17.90
N GLY A 334 -19.06 -4.46 -19.11
CA GLY A 334 -18.54 -3.71 -20.25
C GLY A 334 -19.07 -4.17 -21.60
N GLY A 335 -18.97 -3.26 -22.56
CA GLY A 335 -19.32 -3.48 -23.97
C GLY A 335 -18.24 -2.95 -24.90
N GLY A 336 -18.36 -3.26 -26.19
CA GLY A 336 -17.37 -2.92 -27.21
C GLY A 336 -16.68 -4.14 -27.79
N PHE A 337 -15.89 -3.94 -28.84
CA PHE A 337 -15.31 -5.05 -29.61
C PHE A 337 -14.26 -5.85 -28.82
N VAL A 338 -13.49 -5.19 -27.94
CA VAL A 338 -12.41 -5.87 -27.18
C VAL A 338 -12.97 -6.90 -26.19
N SER A 339 -14.14 -6.65 -25.57
CA SER A 339 -14.69 -7.58 -24.58
C SER A 339 -15.06 -8.94 -25.18
N TRP A 340 -15.29 -9.02 -26.49
CA TRP A 340 -15.56 -10.27 -27.20
C TRP A 340 -14.31 -11.15 -27.38
N PHE A 341 -13.13 -10.55 -27.32
CA PHE A 341 -11.85 -11.25 -27.46
C PHE A 341 -11.16 -11.53 -26.12
N LEU A 342 -11.65 -10.95 -25.02
CA LEU A 342 -11.12 -11.19 -23.69
C LEU A 342 -11.33 -12.64 -23.25
N ARG A 343 -10.22 -13.30 -22.93
CA ARG A 343 -10.18 -14.61 -22.28
C ARG A 343 -9.77 -14.39 -20.84
N ARG A 344 -10.58 -14.90 -19.90
CA ARG A 344 -10.30 -14.84 -18.47
C ARG A 344 -10.30 -16.23 -17.88
N LYS A 345 -9.26 -16.56 -17.11
CA LYS A 345 -9.23 -17.73 -16.23
C LYS A 345 -9.20 -17.26 -14.78
N VAL A 346 -10.26 -17.59 -14.06
CA VAL A 346 -10.37 -17.36 -12.61
C VAL A 346 -9.68 -18.50 -11.89
N TRP A 347 -8.82 -18.16 -10.93
CA TRP A 347 -8.02 -19.12 -10.19
C TRP A 347 -8.40 -19.14 -8.72
N ARG A 348 -8.37 -20.33 -8.14
CA ARG A 348 -8.16 -20.50 -6.70
C ARG A 348 -6.67 -20.61 -6.43
N VAL A 349 -6.24 -20.11 -5.29
CA VAL A 349 -4.82 -20.11 -4.90
C VAL A 349 -4.29 -21.55 -4.82
N GLU A 350 -5.07 -22.48 -4.28
CA GLU A 350 -4.67 -23.89 -4.13
C GLU A 350 -4.44 -24.56 -5.48
N ASP A 351 -5.25 -24.22 -6.49
CA ASP A 351 -5.11 -24.76 -7.84
C ASP A 351 -3.88 -24.19 -8.54
N ALA A 352 -3.60 -22.89 -8.33
CA ALA A 352 -2.38 -22.27 -8.84
C ALA A 352 -1.12 -22.87 -8.22
N ILE A 353 -1.10 -23.12 -6.90
CA ILE A 353 0.00 -23.79 -6.21
C ILE A 353 0.23 -25.19 -6.79
N ARG A 354 -0.85 -25.97 -6.97
CA ARG A 354 -0.76 -27.33 -7.53
C ARG A 354 -0.18 -27.33 -8.94
N GLU A 355 -0.58 -26.37 -9.77
CA GLU A 355 -0.15 -26.31 -11.18
C GLU A 355 1.26 -25.77 -11.36
N VAL A 356 1.73 -24.88 -10.46
CA VAL A 356 3.13 -24.41 -10.48
C VAL A 356 4.10 -25.53 -10.05
N GLY A 357 3.68 -26.45 -9.19
CA GLY A 357 4.46 -27.63 -8.81
C GLY A 357 5.60 -27.33 -7.82
N GLY A 358 5.91 -28.34 -6.99
CA GLY A 358 6.94 -28.38 -5.96
C GLY A 358 6.64 -29.53 -5.00
N GLU A 359 7.55 -30.51 -4.86
CA GLU A 359 7.41 -31.57 -3.85
C GLU A 359 7.59 -30.97 -2.45
N GLY A 360 6.57 -31.05 -1.60
CA GLY A 360 6.66 -30.75 -0.16
C GLY A 360 5.81 -29.56 0.28
N GLU A 361 4.78 -29.87 1.08
CA GLU A 361 3.86 -28.97 1.80
C GLU A 361 3.16 -27.88 0.97
N VAL A 362 1.84 -27.74 1.15
CA VAL A 362 1.13 -26.54 0.69
C VAL A 362 1.72 -25.38 1.47
N GLU A 363 2.70 -24.68 0.88
CA GLU A 363 3.32 -23.50 1.48
C GLU A 363 2.20 -22.52 1.84
N ASP A 364 2.20 -22.04 3.09
CA ASP A 364 1.31 -20.96 3.52
C ASP A 364 1.73 -19.68 2.79
N VAL A 365 1.14 -19.46 1.61
CA VAL A 365 1.32 -18.24 0.80
C VAL A 365 0.60 -17.03 1.40
N ARG A 366 -0.10 -17.21 2.53
CA ARG A 366 -0.78 -16.16 3.31
C ARG A 366 -1.69 -15.27 2.48
N PHE A 367 -2.39 -15.87 1.50
CA PHE A 367 -3.38 -15.16 0.71
C PHE A 367 -4.55 -14.72 1.57
N ARG A 368 -4.98 -13.47 1.39
CA ARG A 368 -6.09 -12.83 2.09
C ARG A 368 -6.91 -12.01 1.11
N GLU A 369 -8.21 -12.19 1.15
CA GLU A 369 -9.14 -11.30 0.48
C GLU A 369 -9.44 -10.12 1.42
N VAL A 370 -9.41 -8.90 0.87
CA VAL A 370 -9.91 -7.70 1.53
C VAL A 370 -11.06 -7.23 0.65
N GLY A 371 -12.28 -7.39 1.12
CA GLY A 371 -13.48 -7.05 0.36
C GLY A 371 -13.61 -5.54 0.11
N ASN A 372 -14.47 -5.18 -0.85
CA ASN A 372 -14.84 -3.79 -1.12
C ASN A 372 -15.38 -3.10 0.15
N GLY A 373 -14.72 -2.04 0.60
CA GLY A 373 -15.03 -1.32 1.84
C GLY A 373 -14.41 -1.92 3.11
N GLU A 374 -13.70 -3.04 3.00
CA GLU A 374 -13.00 -3.65 4.12
C GLU A 374 -11.61 -3.06 4.34
N SER A 375 -11.09 -3.26 5.55
CA SER A 375 -9.81 -2.71 5.97
C SER A 375 -8.98 -3.77 6.70
N ARG A 376 -7.66 -3.71 6.52
CA ARG A 376 -6.73 -4.65 7.14
C ARG A 376 -5.56 -3.92 7.77
N VAL A 377 -5.32 -4.19 9.04
CA VAL A 377 -4.06 -3.82 9.71
C VAL A 377 -2.96 -4.80 9.27
N LEU A 378 -1.85 -4.25 8.80
CA LEU A 378 -0.67 -4.98 8.32
C LEU A 378 0.34 -5.12 9.47
N GLU A 379 0.07 -6.08 10.36
CA GLU A 379 0.91 -6.38 11.52
C GLU A 379 2.23 -7.05 11.15
#